data_AF-A0A9E4HFR3-F1
#
_entry.id   AF-A0A9E4HFR3-F1
#
_cell.length_a   1.000
_cell.length_b   1.000
_cell.length_c   1.000
_cell.angle_alpha   90.00
_cell.angle_beta   90.00
_cell.angle_gamma   90.00
#
_symmetry.space_group_name_H-M   'P 1'
#
loop_
_entity.id
_entity.type
_entity.pdbx_description
1 polymer ?
#
loop_
_entity_poly.entity_id
_entity_poly.type
_entity_poly.pdbx_seq_one_letter_code
_entity_poly.pdbx_strand_id
1 'polypeptide(L)'
;MPDLERQRLEILEATLRHVPFDGWTERALEAGAEEAGVDAPTRARAFPGGMKEVFRAHMDESDRKMVAALEAADLEAMRIRDRVAFAVRTRLEQNARHREAARRAAAFLMLPANAGEAARATWRTVDAIWYAIGDRSADFNFYSKRGLLAAVYVSTFFVWLNDDSDGFADSWAFLDRRIGDVMKVPKLKGQAAEALACLAGPLRRFLNPTP
;
A
#
# COMPACT_ATOMS: atom_id res chain seq x y z
N MET A 1 -19.45 -7.38 -16.65
CA MET A 1 -19.50 -8.75 -17.17
C MET A 1 -18.75 -9.64 -16.19
N PRO A 2 -19.39 -10.61 -15.53
CA PRO A 2 -18.75 -11.48 -14.53
C PRO A 2 -17.50 -12.21 -15.06
N ASP A 3 -17.47 -12.49 -16.36
CA ASP A 3 -16.35 -13.16 -17.04
C ASP A 3 -15.05 -12.33 -17.07
N LEU A 4 -15.15 -11.01 -17.24
CA LEU A 4 -13.99 -10.13 -17.38
C LEU A 4 -13.25 -9.94 -16.05
N GLU A 5 -13.98 -9.85 -14.93
CA GLU A 5 -13.36 -9.70 -13.61
C GLU A 5 -12.62 -10.99 -13.20
N ARG A 6 -13.21 -12.16 -13.51
CA ARG A 6 -12.54 -13.45 -13.36
C ARG A 6 -11.25 -13.50 -14.19
N GLN A 7 -11.31 -13.14 -15.47
CA GLN A 7 -10.13 -13.09 -16.34
C GLN A 7 -9.05 -12.14 -15.81
N ARG A 8 -9.43 -10.98 -15.28
CA ARG A 8 -8.48 -10.04 -14.66
C ARG A 8 -7.74 -10.68 -13.49
N LEU A 9 -8.43 -11.41 -12.63
CA LEU A 9 -7.81 -12.12 -11.50
C LEU A 9 -6.91 -13.26 -11.96
N GLU A 10 -7.32 -14.03 -12.96
CA GLU A 10 -6.54 -15.13 -13.54
C GLU A 10 -5.23 -14.61 -14.17
N ILE A 11 -5.32 -13.56 -15.00
CA ILE A 11 -4.16 -12.89 -15.60
C ILE A 11 -3.26 -12.30 -14.51
N LEU A 12 -3.84 -11.64 -13.49
CA LEU A 12 -3.07 -11.05 -12.39
C LEU A 12 -2.27 -12.13 -11.65
N GLU A 13 -2.91 -13.22 -11.22
CA GLU A 13 -2.26 -14.29 -10.47
C GLU A 13 -1.16 -14.97 -11.30
N ALA A 14 -1.39 -15.19 -12.59
CA ALA A 14 -0.37 -15.71 -13.50
C ALA A 14 0.79 -14.71 -13.69
N THR A 15 0.49 -13.43 -13.92
CA THR A 15 1.50 -12.37 -14.06
C THR A 15 2.43 -12.30 -12.85
N LEU A 16 1.90 -12.42 -11.63
CA LEU A 16 2.70 -12.41 -10.39
C LEU A 16 3.75 -13.53 -10.31
N ARG A 17 3.57 -14.64 -11.04
CA ARG A 17 4.56 -15.72 -11.15
C ARG A 17 5.73 -15.35 -12.07
N HIS A 18 5.51 -14.47 -13.04
CA HIS A 18 6.54 -13.98 -13.99
C HIS A 18 7.30 -12.75 -13.47
N VAL A 19 6.66 -11.91 -12.64
CA VAL A 19 7.27 -10.70 -12.07
C VAL A 19 8.65 -10.91 -11.39
N PRO A 20 8.92 -12.00 -10.65
CA PRO A 20 10.24 -12.23 -10.06
C PRO A 20 11.41 -12.19 -11.08
N PHE A 21 11.15 -12.63 -12.32
CA PHE A 21 12.14 -12.72 -13.39
C PHE A 21 12.08 -11.50 -14.31
N ASP A 22 10.87 -11.13 -14.72
CA ASP A 22 10.66 -10.13 -15.76
C ASP A 22 10.36 -8.72 -15.22
N GLY A 23 10.22 -8.61 -13.89
CA GLY A 23 9.83 -7.38 -13.21
C GLY A 23 8.38 -6.97 -13.50
N TRP A 24 8.03 -5.76 -13.07
CA TRP A 24 6.73 -5.17 -13.37
C TRP A 24 6.71 -4.56 -14.78
N THR A 25 6.78 -5.42 -15.80
CA THR A 25 6.89 -5.04 -17.22
C THR A 25 5.74 -5.58 -18.05
N GLU A 26 5.51 -5.00 -19.24
CA GLU A 26 4.51 -5.53 -20.18
C GLU A 26 4.80 -7.00 -20.52
N ARG A 27 6.08 -7.38 -20.70
CA ARG A 27 6.47 -8.78 -20.96
C ARG A 27 5.94 -9.77 -19.91
N ALA A 28 5.97 -9.39 -18.62
CA ALA A 28 5.42 -10.23 -17.56
C ALA A 28 3.89 -10.37 -17.67
N LEU A 29 3.19 -9.30 -18.07
CA LEU A 29 1.74 -9.33 -18.34
C LEU A 29 1.43 -10.19 -19.57
N GLU A 30 2.22 -10.12 -20.64
CA GLU A 30 2.02 -10.96 -21.82
C GLU A 30 2.17 -12.44 -21.46
N ALA A 31 3.25 -12.80 -20.76
CA ALA A 31 3.50 -14.16 -20.29
C ALA A 31 2.40 -14.66 -19.34
N GLY A 32 1.94 -13.80 -18.41
CA GLY A 32 0.85 -14.13 -17.50
C GLY A 32 -0.48 -14.35 -18.22
N ALA A 33 -0.80 -13.55 -19.23
CA ALA A 33 -2.02 -13.72 -20.02
C ALA A 33 -1.98 -15.01 -20.86
N GLU A 34 -0.84 -15.31 -21.48
CA GLU A 34 -0.63 -16.56 -22.23
C GLU A 34 -0.79 -17.79 -21.33
N GLU A 35 -0.20 -17.77 -20.13
CA GLU A 35 -0.35 -18.85 -19.15
C GLU A 35 -1.79 -19.01 -18.67
N ALA A 36 -2.52 -17.91 -18.52
CA ALA A 36 -3.94 -17.91 -18.18
C ALA A 36 -4.86 -18.34 -19.35
N GLY A 37 -4.31 -18.61 -20.54
CA GLY A 37 -5.08 -18.96 -21.74
C GLY A 37 -5.93 -17.81 -22.29
N VAL A 38 -5.54 -16.56 -22.01
CA VAL A 38 -6.26 -15.36 -22.45
C VAL A 38 -5.57 -14.74 -23.67
N ASP A 39 -6.31 -14.56 -24.75
CA ASP A 39 -5.79 -13.97 -25.98
C ASP A 39 -5.45 -12.47 -25.85
N ALA A 40 -4.63 -11.94 -26.77
CA ALA A 40 -4.18 -10.56 -26.74
C ALA A 40 -5.32 -9.52 -26.80
N PRO A 41 -6.39 -9.68 -27.62
CA PRO A 41 -7.53 -8.77 -27.61
C PRO A 41 -8.27 -8.75 -26.26
N THR A 42 -8.48 -9.92 -25.64
CA THR A 42 -9.15 -10.02 -24.34
C THR A 42 -8.26 -9.45 -23.24
N ARG A 43 -6.94 -9.70 -23.27
CA ARG A 43 -5.96 -9.08 -22.38
C ARG A 43 -6.00 -7.55 -22.48
N ALA A 44 -5.99 -6.99 -23.68
CA ALA A 44 -6.03 -5.54 -23.90
C ALA A 44 -7.35 -4.92 -23.40
N ARG A 45 -8.47 -5.65 -23.50
CA ARG A 45 -9.74 -5.25 -22.90
C ARG A 45 -9.76 -5.41 -21.38
N ALA A 46 -9.10 -6.45 -20.85
CA ALA A 46 -9.00 -6.74 -19.44
C ALA A 46 -8.11 -5.72 -18.73
N PHE A 47 -7.00 -5.28 -19.32
CA PHE A 47 -6.08 -4.27 -18.78
C PHE A 47 -5.70 -3.23 -19.84
N PRO A 48 -6.61 -2.30 -20.20
CA PRO A 48 -6.33 -1.25 -21.18
C PRO A 48 -5.17 -0.32 -20.77
N GLY A 49 -4.90 -0.19 -19.46
CA GLY A 49 -3.75 0.53 -18.92
C GLY A 49 -2.47 -0.30 -18.79
N GLY A 50 -2.46 -1.53 -19.32
CA GLY A 50 -1.31 -2.43 -19.32
C GLY A 50 -0.83 -2.78 -17.91
N MET A 51 0.47 -2.95 -17.76
CA MET A 51 1.09 -3.41 -16.52
C MET A 51 0.87 -2.47 -15.32
N LYS A 52 0.70 -1.16 -15.56
CA LYS A 52 0.34 -0.21 -14.48
C LYS A 52 -1.02 -0.51 -13.89
N GLU A 53 -1.97 -0.93 -14.71
CA GLU A 53 -3.30 -1.32 -14.25
C GLU A 53 -3.28 -2.66 -13.51
N VAL A 54 -2.46 -3.62 -13.97
CA VAL A 54 -2.21 -4.87 -13.25
C VAL A 54 -1.60 -4.60 -11.87
N PHE A 55 -0.64 -3.69 -11.77
CA PHE A 55 -0.07 -3.26 -10.50
C PHE A 55 -1.12 -2.70 -9.54
N ARG A 56 -2.01 -1.82 -10.04
CA ARG A 56 -3.13 -1.31 -9.23
C ARG A 56 -4.06 -2.42 -8.79
N ALA A 57 -4.44 -3.31 -9.70
CA ALA A 57 -5.29 -4.46 -9.39
C ALA A 57 -4.66 -5.35 -8.31
N HIS A 58 -3.35 -5.59 -8.38
CA HIS A 58 -2.61 -6.31 -7.33
C HIS A 58 -2.72 -5.63 -5.97
N MET A 59 -2.49 -4.31 -5.92
CA MET A 59 -2.59 -3.54 -4.67
C MET A 59 -4.01 -3.52 -4.13
N ASP A 60 -5.02 -3.38 -5.00
CA ASP A 60 -6.44 -3.34 -4.62
C ASP A 60 -6.90 -4.70 -4.07
N GLU A 61 -6.53 -5.78 -4.75
CA GLU A 61 -6.81 -7.15 -4.30
C GLU A 61 -6.12 -7.48 -2.98
N SER A 62 -4.87 -7.03 -2.80
CA SER A 62 -4.15 -7.20 -1.55
C SER A 62 -4.83 -6.45 -0.39
N ASP A 63 -5.31 -5.24 -0.62
CA ASP A 63 -6.00 -4.47 0.43
C ASP A 63 -7.38 -5.06 0.73
N ARG A 64 -8.08 -5.57 -0.28
CA ARG A 64 -9.35 -6.30 -0.13
C ARG A 64 -9.17 -7.56 0.73
N LYS A 65 -8.15 -8.37 0.44
CA LYS A 65 -7.81 -9.57 1.22
C LYS A 65 -7.44 -9.23 2.66
N MET A 66 -6.67 -8.18 2.88
CA MET A 66 -6.37 -7.66 4.22
C MET A 66 -7.65 -7.27 4.97
N VAL A 67 -8.54 -6.48 4.35
CA VAL A 67 -9.80 -6.05 4.98
C VAL A 67 -10.68 -7.26 5.33
N ALA A 68 -10.85 -8.21 4.41
CA ALA A 68 -11.62 -9.42 4.68
C ALA A 68 -11.05 -10.23 5.86
N ALA A 69 -9.72 -10.34 5.98
CA ALA A 69 -9.08 -11.01 7.10
C ALA A 69 -9.25 -10.24 8.43
N LEU A 70 -9.29 -8.90 8.37
CA LEU A 70 -9.55 -8.04 9.52
C LEU A 70 -11.00 -8.17 10.01
N GLU A 71 -11.96 -8.20 9.09
CA GLU A 71 -13.39 -8.39 9.39
C GLU A 71 -13.69 -9.76 10.01
N ALA A 72 -12.92 -10.79 9.63
CA ALA A 72 -13.04 -12.13 10.19
C ALA A 72 -12.39 -12.29 11.57
N ALA A 73 -11.62 -11.30 12.05
CA ALA A 73 -10.92 -11.35 13.32
C ALA A 73 -11.73 -10.66 14.44
N ASP A 74 -11.53 -11.10 15.69
CA ASP A 74 -12.08 -10.41 16.86
C ASP A 74 -11.24 -9.16 17.20
N LEU A 75 -11.44 -8.11 16.39
CA LEU A 75 -10.76 -6.83 16.60
C LEU A 75 -11.25 -6.13 17.87
N GLU A 76 -12.50 -6.36 18.29
CA GLU A 76 -13.09 -5.69 19.45
C GLU A 76 -12.35 -6.03 20.74
N ALA A 77 -11.92 -7.29 20.89
CA ALA A 77 -11.08 -7.73 21.99
C ALA A 77 -9.66 -7.14 22.00
N MET A 78 -9.21 -6.52 20.91
CA MET A 78 -7.86 -5.96 20.78
C MET A 78 -7.81 -4.48 21.14
N ARG A 79 -6.71 -4.04 21.77
CA ARG A 79 -6.40 -2.61 21.91
C ARG A 79 -6.06 -2.02 20.55
N ILE A 80 -6.28 -0.72 20.35
CA ILE A 80 -6.05 -0.06 19.05
C ILE A 80 -4.64 -0.28 18.47
N ARG A 81 -3.61 -0.27 19.31
CA ARG A 81 -2.21 -0.56 18.90
C ARG A 81 -2.06 -1.97 18.34
N ASP A 82 -2.74 -2.94 18.95
CA ASP A 82 -2.64 -4.35 18.59
C ASP A 82 -3.47 -4.61 17.31
N ARG A 83 -4.60 -3.90 17.12
CA ARG A 83 -5.35 -3.88 15.85
C ARG A 83 -4.50 -3.37 14.69
N VAL A 84 -3.77 -2.28 14.89
CA VAL A 84 -2.87 -1.70 13.87
C VAL A 84 -1.73 -2.67 13.54
N ALA A 85 -1.09 -3.26 14.56
CA ALA A 85 -0.04 -4.26 14.37
C ALA A 85 -0.56 -5.47 13.58
N PHE A 86 -1.72 -6.00 13.98
CA PHE A 86 -2.38 -7.11 13.30
C PHE A 86 -2.69 -6.78 11.84
N ALA A 87 -3.23 -5.59 11.56
CA ALA A 87 -3.54 -5.16 10.19
C ALA A 87 -2.31 -5.05 9.29
N VAL A 88 -1.25 -4.38 9.77
CA VAL A 88 0.01 -4.25 9.01
C VAL A 88 0.64 -5.62 8.78
N ARG A 89 0.65 -6.48 9.80
CA ARG A 89 1.18 -7.85 9.70
C ARG A 89 0.41 -8.66 8.66
N THR A 90 -0.90 -8.72 8.75
CA THR A 90 -1.78 -9.41 7.79
C THR A 90 -1.54 -8.92 6.35
N ARG A 91 -1.39 -7.60 6.17
CA ARG A 91 -1.14 -6.98 4.87
C ARG A 91 0.17 -7.41 4.22
N LEU A 92 1.20 -7.64 5.04
CA LEU A 92 2.53 -8.06 4.60
C LEU A 92 2.61 -9.57 4.41
N GLU A 93 2.12 -10.36 5.37
CA GLU A 93 2.19 -11.82 5.35
C GLU A 93 1.47 -12.44 4.16
N GLN A 94 0.36 -11.86 3.70
CA GLN A 94 -0.33 -12.36 2.48
C GLN A 94 0.55 -12.33 1.21
N ASN A 95 1.61 -11.50 1.21
CA ASN A 95 2.57 -11.39 0.12
C ASN A 95 3.78 -12.32 0.29
N ALA A 96 3.86 -13.10 1.38
CA ALA A 96 5.01 -13.98 1.63
C ALA A 96 5.28 -14.95 0.47
N ARG A 97 4.22 -15.51 -0.13
CA ARG A 97 4.30 -16.39 -1.32
C ARG A 97 4.84 -15.68 -2.58
N HIS A 98 4.72 -14.36 -2.66
CA HIS A 98 5.20 -13.53 -3.77
C HIS A 98 6.18 -12.47 -3.29
N ARG A 99 7.01 -12.78 -2.29
CA ARG A 99 7.93 -11.82 -1.66
C ARG A 99 8.92 -11.21 -2.64
N GLU A 100 9.39 -11.98 -3.61
CA GLU A 100 10.24 -11.44 -4.69
C GLU A 100 9.46 -10.47 -5.60
N ALA A 101 8.19 -10.75 -5.91
CA ALA A 101 7.37 -9.81 -6.68
C ALA A 101 7.15 -8.49 -5.89
N ALA A 102 6.99 -8.58 -4.57
CA ALA A 102 6.93 -7.42 -3.69
C ALA A 102 8.27 -6.65 -3.64
N ARG A 103 9.41 -7.35 -3.64
CA ARG A 103 10.74 -6.74 -3.74
C ARG A 103 10.90 -5.99 -5.07
N ARG A 104 10.47 -6.59 -6.18
CA ARG A 104 10.45 -5.94 -7.51
C ARG A 104 9.48 -4.76 -7.56
N ALA A 105 8.35 -4.84 -6.88
CA ALA A 105 7.41 -3.73 -6.74
C ALA A 105 8.05 -2.55 -6.01
N ALA A 106 8.79 -2.80 -4.93
CA ALA A 106 9.50 -1.77 -4.19
C ALA A 106 10.47 -0.99 -5.08
N ALA A 107 11.31 -1.70 -5.85
CA ALA A 107 12.24 -1.09 -6.79
C ALA A 107 11.51 -0.29 -7.88
N PHE A 108 10.42 -0.83 -8.43
CA PHE A 108 9.59 -0.13 -9.42
C PHE A 108 8.99 1.17 -8.87
N LEU A 109 8.47 1.15 -7.65
CA LEU A 109 7.84 2.30 -7.00
C LEU A 109 8.83 3.37 -6.54
N MET A 110 10.09 3.01 -6.31
CA MET A 110 11.17 3.96 -5.96
C MET A 110 11.62 4.84 -7.14
N LEU A 111 11.26 4.47 -8.38
CA LEU A 111 11.54 5.31 -9.54
C LEU A 111 10.77 6.63 -9.43
N PRO A 112 11.39 7.81 -9.66
CA PRO A 112 10.72 9.10 -9.52
C PRO A 112 9.42 9.23 -10.33
N ALA A 113 9.39 8.63 -11.52
CA ALA A 113 8.21 8.60 -12.39
C ALA A 113 6.99 7.87 -11.77
N ASN A 114 7.24 6.98 -10.80
CA ASN A 114 6.22 6.18 -10.13
C ASN A 114 5.92 6.66 -8.70
N ALA A 115 6.59 7.71 -8.21
CA ALA A 115 6.43 8.19 -6.84
C ALA A 115 4.98 8.56 -6.49
N GLY A 116 4.24 9.15 -7.43
CA GLY A 116 2.81 9.45 -7.25
C GLY A 116 1.94 8.19 -7.10
N GLU A 117 2.27 7.13 -7.82
CA GLU A 117 1.57 5.83 -7.69
C GLU A 117 1.90 5.17 -6.36
N ALA A 118 3.18 5.21 -5.94
CA ALA A 118 3.63 4.70 -4.65
C ALA A 118 2.92 5.39 -3.47
N ALA A 119 2.83 6.73 -3.53
CA ALA A 119 2.15 7.52 -2.53
C ALA A 119 0.65 7.22 -2.48
N ARG A 120 -0.02 7.14 -3.65
CA ARG A 120 -1.45 6.79 -3.73
C ARG A 120 -1.74 5.41 -3.19
N ALA A 121 -0.96 4.41 -3.59
CA ALA A 121 -1.13 3.02 -3.15
C ALA A 121 -0.92 2.92 -1.63
N THR A 122 0.15 3.52 -1.10
CA THR A 122 0.42 3.55 0.34
C THR A 122 -0.70 4.22 1.11
N TRP A 123 -1.15 5.39 0.64
CA TRP A 123 -2.25 6.13 1.27
C TRP A 123 -3.54 5.30 1.31
N ARG A 124 -3.87 4.64 0.20
CA ARG A 124 -5.06 3.78 0.09
C ARG A 124 -4.99 2.60 1.05
N THR A 125 -3.83 1.95 1.19
CA THR A 125 -3.64 0.85 2.13
C THR A 125 -3.82 1.30 3.58
N VAL A 126 -3.19 2.41 3.99
CA VAL A 126 -3.33 2.88 5.38
C VAL A 126 -4.72 3.41 5.69
N ASP A 127 -5.39 4.00 4.71
CA ASP A 127 -6.80 4.42 4.82
C ASP A 127 -7.70 3.19 5.04
N ALA A 128 -7.52 2.14 4.25
CA ALA A 128 -8.24 0.87 4.39
C ALA A 128 -8.00 0.22 5.76
N ILE A 129 -6.76 0.24 6.28
CA ILE A 129 -6.46 -0.25 7.63
C ILE A 129 -7.26 0.54 8.68
N TRP A 130 -7.19 1.88 8.66
CA TRP A 130 -7.89 2.71 9.64
C TRP A 130 -9.40 2.54 9.59
N TYR A 131 -9.96 2.42 8.38
CA TYR A 131 -11.37 2.15 8.19
C TYR A 131 -11.78 0.79 8.77
N ALA A 132 -11.04 -0.28 8.42
CA ALA A 132 -11.33 -1.65 8.87
C ALA A 132 -11.23 -1.81 10.40
N ILE A 133 -10.31 -1.11 11.07
CA ILE A 133 -10.17 -1.18 12.53
C ILE A 133 -11.12 -0.25 13.30
N GLY A 134 -12.02 0.45 12.59
CA GLY A 134 -13.13 1.21 13.15
C GLY A 134 -12.85 2.69 13.47
N ASP A 135 -11.76 3.29 12.97
CA ASP A 135 -11.52 4.72 13.18
C ASP A 135 -12.38 5.59 12.25
N ARG A 136 -13.37 6.29 12.84
CA ARG A 136 -14.25 7.25 12.15
C ARG A 136 -13.80 8.70 12.29
N SER A 137 -12.58 8.95 12.76
CA SER A 137 -12.07 10.32 12.97
C SER A 137 -12.04 11.11 11.66
N ALA A 138 -12.76 12.24 11.54
CA ALA A 138 -12.81 13.07 10.32
C ALA A 138 -11.95 14.36 10.38
N ASP A 139 -11.27 14.62 11.52
CA ASP A 139 -10.56 15.89 11.77
C ASP A 139 -9.07 15.86 11.38
N PHE A 140 -8.25 16.84 11.79
CA PHE A 140 -6.78 16.86 11.65
C PHE A 140 -6.09 15.55 12.11
N ASN A 141 -6.75 14.81 13.01
CA ASN A 141 -6.39 13.46 13.42
C ASN A 141 -6.35 12.46 12.24
N PHE A 142 -7.22 12.61 11.23
CA PHE A 142 -7.33 11.77 10.03
C PHE A 142 -6.03 11.74 9.22
N TYR A 143 -5.52 12.92 8.84
CA TYR A 143 -4.31 13.04 8.03
C TYR A 143 -3.06 12.66 8.82
N SER A 144 -2.96 13.09 10.08
CA SER A 144 -1.81 12.80 10.93
C SER A 144 -1.68 11.29 11.21
N LYS A 145 -2.79 10.61 11.55
CA LYS A 145 -2.82 9.16 11.76
C LYS A 145 -2.39 8.38 10.52
N ARG A 146 -2.88 8.78 9.35
CA ARG A 146 -2.52 8.13 8.07
C ARG A 146 -1.07 8.37 7.70
N GLY A 147 -0.56 9.60 7.86
CA GLY A 147 0.85 9.91 7.64
C GLY A 147 1.77 9.10 8.55
N LEU A 148 1.45 9.02 9.84
CA LEU A 148 2.23 8.23 10.81
C LEU A 148 2.16 6.73 10.49
N LEU A 149 0.97 6.19 10.19
CA LEU A 149 0.82 4.80 9.82
C LEU A 149 1.53 4.48 8.49
N ALA A 150 1.53 5.40 7.52
CA ALA A 150 2.25 5.22 6.26
C ALA A 150 3.76 5.09 6.51
N ALA A 151 4.33 5.92 7.38
CA ALA A 151 5.74 5.81 7.77
C ALA A 151 6.05 4.47 8.45
N VAL A 152 5.18 4.02 9.37
CA VAL A 152 5.30 2.70 10.03
C VAL A 152 5.21 1.56 9.00
N TYR A 153 4.21 1.60 8.13
CA TYR A 153 3.97 0.57 7.12
C TYR A 153 5.14 0.44 6.15
N VAL A 154 5.57 1.56 5.54
CA VAL A 154 6.66 1.55 4.55
C VAL A 154 7.97 1.10 5.18
N SER A 155 8.33 1.61 6.36
CA SER A 155 9.56 1.18 7.04
C SER A 155 9.52 -0.31 7.44
N THR A 156 8.38 -0.79 7.94
CA THR A 156 8.20 -2.22 8.27
C THR A 156 8.25 -3.09 7.03
N PHE A 157 7.66 -2.65 5.91
CA PHE A 157 7.73 -3.36 4.63
C PHE A 157 9.18 -3.57 4.17
N PHE A 158 10.04 -2.56 4.26
CA PHE A 158 11.46 -2.71 3.88
C PHE A 158 12.24 -3.62 4.82
N VAL A 159 11.95 -3.60 6.12
CA VAL A 159 12.52 -4.58 7.07
C VAL A 159 12.04 -5.99 6.72
N TRP A 160 10.73 -6.15 6.52
CA TRP A 160 10.10 -7.41 6.13
C TRP A 160 10.57 -7.96 4.79
N LEU A 161 11.06 -7.15 3.86
CA LEU A 161 11.66 -7.66 2.62
C LEU A 161 13.03 -8.33 2.83
N ASN A 162 13.71 -8.07 3.95
CA ASN A 162 15.08 -8.56 4.21
C ASN A 162 15.19 -9.42 5.48
N ASP A 163 14.08 -9.71 6.13
CA ASP A 163 14.01 -10.53 7.33
C ASP A 163 14.00 -12.03 7.01
N ASP A 164 15.04 -12.74 7.44
CA ASP A 164 15.18 -14.19 7.29
C ASP A 164 14.95 -14.95 8.61
N SER A 165 14.48 -14.26 9.66
CA SER A 165 14.12 -14.89 10.94
C SER A 165 12.85 -15.75 10.83
N ASP A 166 12.74 -16.75 11.70
CA ASP A 166 11.60 -17.67 11.72
C ASP A 166 10.28 -16.90 11.89
N GLY A 167 9.38 -17.07 10.91
CA GLY A 167 8.08 -16.41 10.90
C GLY A 167 8.15 -14.88 10.85
N PHE A 168 9.26 -14.29 10.40
CA PHE A 168 9.51 -12.84 10.34
C PHE A 168 9.49 -12.15 11.72
N ALA A 169 9.98 -12.84 12.75
CA ALA A 169 9.99 -12.36 14.13
C ALA A 169 10.65 -10.96 14.27
N ASP A 170 11.75 -10.72 13.55
CA ASP A 170 12.46 -9.43 13.60
C ASP A 170 11.63 -8.28 13.03
N SER A 171 10.87 -8.53 11.95
CA SER A 171 9.93 -7.58 11.36
C SER A 171 8.80 -7.22 12.30
N TRP A 172 8.23 -8.19 13.01
CA TRP A 172 7.14 -7.95 13.96
C TRP A 172 7.63 -7.22 15.20
N ALA A 173 8.82 -7.57 15.70
CA ALA A 173 9.47 -6.82 16.77
C ALA A 173 9.76 -5.37 16.33
N PHE A 174 10.18 -5.14 15.09
CA PHE A 174 10.37 -3.81 14.53
C PHE A 174 9.06 -3.02 14.46
N LEU A 175 8.00 -3.63 13.92
CA LEU A 175 6.66 -3.05 13.82
C LEU A 175 6.14 -2.58 15.19
N ASP A 176 6.21 -3.44 16.21
CA ASP A 176 5.77 -3.12 17.56
C ASP A 176 6.52 -1.93 18.16
N ARG A 177 7.85 -1.86 17.95
CA ARG A 177 8.66 -0.70 18.36
C ARG A 177 8.22 0.57 17.64
N ARG A 178 8.00 0.52 16.31
CA ARG A 178 7.58 1.70 15.52
C ARG A 178 6.20 2.20 15.93
N ILE A 179 5.23 1.31 16.15
CA ILE A 179 3.92 1.68 16.68
C ILE A 179 4.06 2.32 18.06
N GLY A 180 4.87 1.73 18.94
CA GLY A 180 5.15 2.27 20.27
C GLY A 180 5.73 3.69 20.23
N ASP A 181 6.62 3.97 19.29
CA ASP A 181 7.22 5.30 19.12
C ASP A 181 6.21 6.33 18.62
N VAL A 182 5.37 5.98 17.65
CA VAL A 182 4.29 6.85 17.14
C VAL A 182 3.30 7.24 18.24
N MET A 183 3.00 6.31 19.16
CA MET A 183 2.09 6.59 20.28
C MET A 183 2.69 7.57 21.31
N LYS A 184 4.01 7.72 21.34
CA LYS A 184 4.72 8.69 22.19
C LYS A 184 4.86 10.05 21.54
N VAL A 185 4.68 10.16 20.23
CA VAL A 185 4.68 11.45 19.53
C VAL A 185 3.55 12.28 20.16
N PRO A 186 3.86 13.37 20.90
CA PRO A 186 2.82 14.24 21.41
C PRO A 186 1.94 14.63 20.24
N LYS A 187 0.61 14.75 20.43
CA LYS A 187 -0.25 15.38 19.43
C LYS A 187 0.43 16.71 19.07
N LEU A 188 1.14 16.74 17.94
CA LEU A 188 1.86 17.91 17.43
C LEU A 188 0.76 18.86 16.98
N LYS A 189 0.16 19.52 17.99
CA LYS A 189 -0.89 20.51 17.84
C LYS A 189 -0.23 21.68 17.12
N GLY A 190 -0.70 21.98 15.91
CA GLY A 190 -0.54 23.29 15.28
C GLY A 190 0.73 23.56 14.48
N GLN A 191 1.90 23.03 14.85
CA GLN A 191 3.16 23.56 14.30
C GLN A 191 3.45 23.17 12.83
N ALA A 192 3.02 21.98 12.38
CA ALA A 192 3.16 21.60 10.97
C ALA A 192 2.20 22.38 10.06
N ALA A 193 1.04 22.80 10.57
CA ALA A 193 0.09 23.64 9.85
C ALA A 193 0.62 25.09 9.71
N GLU A 194 1.31 25.62 10.73
CA GLU A 194 2.02 26.90 10.66
C GLU A 194 3.22 26.86 9.70
N ALA A 195 3.98 25.77 9.68
CA ALA A 195 5.11 25.61 8.76
C ALA A 195 4.65 25.53 7.29
N LEU A 196 3.56 24.81 6.99
CA LEU A 196 2.96 24.82 5.65
C LEU A 196 2.30 26.14 5.29
N ALA A 197 1.65 26.83 6.24
CA ALA A 197 1.09 28.16 6.01
C ALA A 197 2.19 29.22 5.77
N CYS A 198 3.33 29.09 6.44
CA CYS A 198 4.52 29.91 6.22
C CYS A 198 5.14 29.65 4.84
N LEU A 199 5.12 28.41 4.33
CA LEU A 199 5.57 28.06 2.97
C LEU A 199 4.59 28.49 1.87
N ALA A 200 3.29 28.62 2.18
CA ALA A 200 2.29 29.16 1.24
C ALA A 200 2.26 30.71 1.20
N GLY A 201 2.81 31.39 2.21
CA GLY A 201 2.91 32.85 2.28
C GLY A 201 3.73 33.51 1.16
N PRO A 202 4.92 32.98 0.79
CA PRO A 202 5.75 33.50 -0.30
C PRO A 202 5.05 33.46 -1.67
N LEU A 203 4.32 32.39 -1.99
CA LEU A 203 3.65 32.23 -3.29
C LEU A 203 2.45 33.17 -3.46
N ARG A 204 1.81 33.59 -2.36
CA ARG A 204 0.66 34.50 -2.39
C ARG A 204 1.04 35.95 -2.70
N ARG A 205 2.30 36.34 -2.45
CA ARG A 205 2.84 37.68 -2.74
C ARG A 205 3.22 37.88 -4.21
N PHE A 206 3.41 36.80 -4.98
CA PHE A 206 3.72 36.85 -6.40
C PHE A 206 2.48 36.89 -7.31
N LEU A 207 1.29 36.60 -6.77
CA LEU A 207 0.05 36.49 -7.55
C LEU A 207 -0.92 37.67 -7.38
N ASN A 208 -0.63 38.61 -6.48
CA ASN A 208 -1.38 39.86 -6.34
C ASN A 208 -0.39 41.03 -6.09
N PRO A 209 0.11 41.70 -7.13
CA PRO A 209 0.72 43.00 -6.95
C PRO A 209 -0.39 43.97 -6.50
N THR A 210 -0.27 44.52 -5.30
CA THR A 210 -1.07 45.70 -4.93
C THR A 210 -0.77 46.83 -5.91
N PRO A 211 -1.77 47.63 -6.32
CA PRO A 211 -1.61 48.70 -7.29
C PRO A 211 -0.65 49.80 -6.81
#